data_AF-E6MG58-F1
#
_entry.id   AF-E6MG58-F1
#
_cell.length_a   1.000
_cell.length_b   1.000
_cell.length_c   1.000
_cell.angle_alpha   90.00
_cell.angle_beta   90.00
_cell.angle_gamma   90.00
#
_symmetry.space_group_name_H-M   'P 1'
#
loop_
_entity.id
_entity.type
_entity.pdbx_description
1 polymer ?
#
loop_
_entity_poly.entity_id
_entity_poly.type
_entity_poly.pdbx_seq_one_letter_code
_entity_poly.pdbx_strand_id
1 'polypeptide(L)'
;MKPVILACGNLVHYVMAAQKKCGTHYPVVALNMRLHVDPPKMREAAVDALDRRIPGDRDTVLVAQGYCGGVWEGIAARQKIVIPRFDDCVSIALTTDDTYHPDLKQAGHFYMFNIRSPAFFRRSVCITVWRKSTARPRPRRCSTPGSPIMMRWMWWIPAWKI
;
A
#
# COMPACT_ATOMS: atom_id res chain seq x y z
N MET A 1 21.92 -8.52 -3.00
CA MET A 1 20.60 -8.22 -2.44
C MET A 1 19.60 -9.24 -2.96
N LYS A 2 18.92 -9.95 -2.06
CA LYS A 2 17.91 -10.97 -2.39
C LYS A 2 16.58 -10.59 -1.72
N PRO A 3 15.80 -9.68 -2.34
CA PRO A 3 14.60 -9.15 -1.72
C PRO A 3 13.44 -10.15 -1.70
N VAL A 4 12.59 -10.00 -0.70
CA VAL A 4 11.26 -10.61 -0.60
C VAL A 4 10.25 -9.51 -0.27
N ILE A 5 9.05 -9.59 -0.83
CA ILE A 5 7.98 -8.64 -0.53
C ILE A 5 7.11 -9.22 0.58
N LEU A 6 6.97 -8.53 1.70
CA LEU A 6 6.01 -8.85 2.75
C LEU A 6 4.81 -7.90 2.60
N ALA A 7 3.70 -8.43 2.10
CA ALA A 7 2.54 -7.64 1.69
C ALA A 7 1.36 -7.82 2.65
N CYS A 8 0.68 -6.71 2.95
CA CYS A 8 -0.68 -6.75 3.46
C CYS A 8 -1.60 -7.42 2.42
N GLY A 9 -2.52 -8.28 2.87
CA GLY A 9 -3.50 -8.93 1.98
C GLY A 9 -4.28 -7.96 1.07
N ASN A 10 -4.59 -6.75 1.56
CA ASN A 10 -5.27 -5.72 0.75
C ASN A 10 -4.40 -5.19 -0.42
N LEU A 11 -3.07 -5.29 -0.30
CA LEU A 11 -2.12 -4.74 -1.26
C LEU A 11 -1.54 -5.79 -2.22
N VAL A 12 -1.80 -7.09 -2.03
CA VAL A 12 -1.21 -8.17 -2.86
C VAL A 12 -1.48 -7.97 -4.35
N HIS A 13 -2.72 -7.63 -4.74
CA HIS A 13 -3.06 -7.39 -6.15
C HIS A 13 -2.28 -6.20 -6.74
N TYR A 14 -2.08 -5.15 -5.96
CA TYR A 14 -1.30 -3.97 -6.36
C TYR A 14 0.18 -4.30 -6.48
N VAL A 15 0.73 -5.10 -5.55
CA VAL A 15 2.09 -5.61 -5.64
C VAL A 15 2.28 -6.40 -6.94
N MET A 16 1.39 -7.34 -7.25
CA MET A 16 1.50 -8.13 -8.49
C MET A 16 1.41 -7.25 -9.75
N ALA A 17 0.51 -6.26 -9.76
CA ALA A 17 0.42 -5.30 -10.86
C ALA A 17 1.69 -4.44 -10.99
N ALA A 18 2.27 -3.99 -9.88
CA ALA A 18 3.53 -3.25 -9.86
C ALA A 18 4.69 -4.11 -10.36
N GLN A 19 4.79 -5.37 -9.91
CA GLN A 19 5.79 -6.32 -10.39
C GLN A 19 5.70 -6.52 -11.91
N LYS A 20 4.49 -6.69 -12.44
CA LYS A 20 4.25 -6.76 -13.89
C LYS A 20 4.68 -5.48 -14.63
N LYS A 21 4.34 -4.30 -14.08
CA LYS A 21 4.69 -3.00 -14.68
C LYS A 21 6.20 -2.75 -14.66
N CYS A 22 6.89 -3.17 -13.61
CA CYS A 22 8.31 -2.95 -13.39
C CYS A 22 9.20 -4.08 -13.94
N GLY A 23 8.61 -5.19 -14.42
CA GLY A 23 9.36 -6.35 -14.89
C GLY A 23 10.11 -7.10 -13.79
N THR A 24 9.58 -7.11 -12.55
CA THR A 24 10.20 -7.78 -11.40
C THR A 24 9.44 -9.05 -11.00
N HIS A 25 10.12 -9.99 -10.35
CA HIS A 25 9.55 -11.28 -9.90
C HIS A 25 10.03 -11.68 -8.52
N TYR A 26 9.97 -10.75 -7.56
CA TYR A 26 10.29 -11.02 -6.17
C TYR A 26 9.21 -11.89 -5.53
N PRO A 27 9.61 -12.87 -4.68
CA PRO A 27 8.64 -13.66 -3.94
C PRO A 27 7.81 -12.79 -3.00
N VAL A 28 6.51 -13.11 -2.89
CA VAL A 28 5.56 -12.34 -2.10
C VAL A 28 5.02 -13.21 -0.97
N VAL A 29 5.19 -12.75 0.26
CA VAL A 29 4.60 -13.33 1.46
C VAL A 29 3.43 -12.44 1.87
N ALA A 30 2.21 -12.98 1.85
CA ALA A 30 1.02 -12.23 2.21
C ALA A 30 0.66 -12.41 3.69
N LEU A 31 0.35 -11.31 4.38
CA LEU A 31 -0.28 -11.29 5.70
C LEU A 31 -1.80 -11.32 5.56
N ASN A 32 -2.48 -11.92 6.54
CA ASN A 32 -3.94 -12.01 6.52
C ASN A 32 -4.57 -10.63 6.75
N MET A 33 -5.27 -10.12 5.74
CA MET A 33 -5.95 -8.81 5.80
C MET A 33 -6.93 -8.67 6.98
N ARG A 34 -7.53 -9.77 7.45
CA ARG A 34 -8.50 -9.73 8.54
C ARG A 34 -7.89 -9.28 9.87
N LEU A 35 -6.57 -9.36 10.02
CA LEU A 35 -5.87 -8.94 11.23
C LEU A 35 -5.85 -7.42 11.44
N HIS A 36 -6.31 -6.59 10.48
CA HIS A 36 -6.43 -5.14 10.70
C HIS A 36 -7.43 -4.76 11.80
N VAL A 37 -8.31 -5.69 12.19
CA VAL A 37 -9.20 -5.49 13.34
C VAL A 37 -8.45 -5.52 14.68
N ASP A 38 -7.21 -6.04 14.69
CA ASP A 38 -6.41 -6.29 15.89
C ASP A 38 -4.90 -6.09 15.57
N PRO A 39 -4.38 -4.85 15.66
CA PRO A 39 -2.99 -4.54 15.32
C PRO A 39 -1.93 -5.38 16.06
N PRO A 40 -2.08 -5.69 17.37
CA PRO A 40 -1.20 -6.65 18.05
C PRO A 40 -1.11 -8.01 17.34
N LYS A 41 -2.23 -8.62 16.94
CA LYS A 41 -2.21 -9.88 16.18
C LYS A 41 -1.58 -9.73 14.79
N MET A 42 -1.77 -8.58 14.14
CA MET A 42 -1.07 -8.29 12.89
C MET A 42 0.44 -8.23 13.10
N ARG A 43 0.90 -7.64 14.21
CA ARG A 43 2.31 -7.59 14.59
C ARG A 43 2.88 -8.99 14.82
N GLU A 44 2.17 -9.84 15.56
CA GLU A 44 2.56 -11.25 15.73
C GLU A 44 2.71 -11.97 14.39
N ALA A 45 1.76 -11.77 13.46
CA ALA A 45 1.82 -12.36 12.13
C ALA A 45 2.97 -11.81 11.27
N ALA A 46 3.32 -10.54 11.43
CA ALA A 46 4.47 -9.93 10.76
C ALA A 46 5.80 -10.53 11.28
N VAL A 47 5.93 -10.68 12.59
CA VAL A 47 7.10 -11.32 13.22
C VAL A 47 7.21 -12.79 12.81
N ASP A 48 6.13 -13.57 12.87
CA ASP A 48 6.12 -14.96 12.40
C ASP A 48 6.51 -15.07 10.92
N ALA A 49 6.07 -14.11 10.09
CA ALA A 49 6.48 -14.07 8.68
C ALA A 49 7.97 -13.82 8.51
N LEU A 50 8.55 -12.89 9.27
CA LEU A 50 9.98 -12.57 9.25
C LEU A 50 10.84 -13.75 9.70
N ASP A 51 10.40 -14.45 10.75
CA ASP A 51 11.18 -15.51 11.38
C ASP A 51 11.05 -16.86 10.66
N ARG A 52 9.84 -17.21 10.20
CA ARG A 52 9.54 -18.58 9.74
C ARG A 52 9.18 -18.69 8.26
N ARG A 53 8.51 -17.68 7.71
CA ARG A 53 7.96 -17.76 6.33
C ARG A 53 8.92 -17.22 5.28
N ILE A 54 9.80 -16.30 5.66
CA ILE A 54 10.81 -15.74 4.77
C ILE A 54 12.04 -16.66 4.75
N PRO A 55 12.47 -17.16 3.57
CA PRO A 55 13.64 -18.03 3.47
C PRO A 55 14.90 -17.41 4.08
N GLY A 56 15.75 -18.25 4.66
CA GLY A 56 17.01 -17.85 5.31
C GLY A 56 17.96 -17.05 4.41
N ASP A 57 17.95 -17.34 3.11
CA ASP A 57 18.83 -16.71 2.12
C ASP A 57 18.41 -15.29 1.70
N ARG A 58 17.28 -14.78 2.21
CA ARG A 58 16.80 -13.42 1.94
C ARG A 58 17.34 -12.44 2.96
N ASP A 59 17.98 -11.39 2.46
CA ASP A 59 18.65 -10.36 3.25
C ASP A 59 17.78 -9.11 3.44
N THR A 60 16.77 -8.90 2.59
CA THR A 60 15.99 -7.66 2.51
C THR A 60 14.50 -7.96 2.39
N VAL A 61 13.70 -7.30 3.23
CA VAL A 61 12.24 -7.39 3.21
C VAL A 61 11.67 -6.04 2.75
N LEU A 62 11.04 -6.04 1.59
CA LEU A 62 10.29 -4.91 1.07
C LEU A 62 8.87 -5.00 1.60
N VAL A 63 8.49 -4.07 2.46
CA VAL A 63 7.15 -4.07 3.05
C VAL A 63 6.17 -3.40 2.09
N ALA A 64 5.12 -4.12 1.71
CA ALA A 64 3.97 -3.58 1.01
C ALA A 64 2.80 -3.46 1.98
N GLN A 65 2.97 -2.57 2.96
CA GLN A 65 2.04 -2.23 4.03
C GLN A 65 2.44 -0.87 4.60
N GLY A 66 1.46 -0.05 5.01
CA GLY A 66 1.73 1.15 5.80
C GLY A 66 2.02 0.82 7.27
N TYR A 67 2.08 1.84 8.12
CA TYR A 67 2.32 1.67 9.56
C TYR A 67 1.14 0.99 10.29
N CYS A 68 -0.09 1.16 9.78
CA CYS A 68 -1.32 0.42 10.14
C CYS A 68 -1.52 0.21 11.66
N GLY A 69 -1.40 1.29 12.45
CA GLY A 69 -1.60 1.23 13.90
C GLY A 69 -0.41 0.68 14.68
N GLY A 70 0.81 0.86 14.18
CA GLY A 70 2.03 0.54 14.93
C GLY A 70 2.55 -0.88 14.77
N VAL A 71 2.13 -1.60 13.72
CA VAL A 71 2.53 -2.99 13.48
C VAL A 71 4.06 -3.14 13.46
N TRP A 72 4.75 -2.18 12.87
CA TRP A 72 6.20 -2.22 12.69
C TRP A 72 7.00 -1.67 13.88
N GLU A 73 6.32 -1.17 14.92
CA GLU A 73 6.99 -0.55 16.05
C GLU A 73 7.82 -1.58 16.84
N GLY A 74 9.10 -1.25 17.02
CA GLY A 74 10.05 -2.06 17.79
C GLY A 74 10.21 -3.50 17.27
N ILE A 75 9.91 -3.79 16.00
CA ILE A 75 10.19 -5.10 15.40
C ILE A 75 11.70 -5.23 15.18
N ALA A 76 12.29 -6.24 15.81
CA ALA A 76 13.63 -6.71 15.49
C ALA A 76 13.56 -7.79 14.42
N ALA A 77 14.48 -7.77 13.46
CA ALA A 77 14.57 -8.77 12.41
C ALA A 77 16.02 -8.99 11.97
N ARG A 78 16.32 -10.21 11.50
CA ARG A 78 17.62 -10.52 10.89
C ARG A 78 17.81 -9.83 9.53
N GLN A 79 16.71 -9.57 8.82
CA GLN A 79 16.71 -8.96 7.50
C GLN A 79 16.68 -7.43 7.61
N LYS A 80 17.19 -6.75 6.59
CA LYS A 80 16.94 -5.32 6.40
C LYS A 80 15.47 -5.10 6.02
N ILE A 81 14.71 -4.46 6.89
CA ILE A 81 13.30 -4.11 6.61
C ILE A 81 13.25 -2.72 5.96
N VAL A 82 12.62 -2.64 4.78
CA VAL A 82 12.34 -1.38 4.08
C VAL A 82 10.84 -1.14 4.12
N ILE A 83 10.42 -0.11 4.86
CA ILE A 83 9.01 0.24 5.09
C ILE A 83 8.68 1.51 4.31
N PRO A 84 7.57 1.53 3.55
CA PRO A 84 7.14 2.74 2.87
C PRO A 84 6.64 3.75 3.92
N ARG A 85 6.98 5.02 3.74
CA ARG A 85 6.66 6.09 4.70
C ARG A 85 5.18 6.48 4.58
N PHE A 86 4.25 5.65 5.01
CA PHE A 86 2.81 5.91 5.05
C PHE A 86 2.19 5.47 6.36
N ASP A 87 1.15 6.18 6.80
CA ASP A 87 0.44 5.91 8.04
C ASP A 87 -0.38 4.60 7.98
N ASP A 88 -1.00 4.30 6.84
CA ASP A 88 -1.78 3.09 6.61
C ASP A 88 -1.79 2.64 5.13
N CYS A 89 -2.42 1.50 4.87
CA CYS A 89 -2.57 0.98 3.51
C CYS A 89 -3.54 1.81 2.64
N VAL A 90 -4.43 2.60 3.25
CA VAL A 90 -5.39 3.45 2.53
C VAL A 90 -4.64 4.58 1.86
N SER A 91 -3.76 5.28 2.59
CA SER A 91 -2.93 6.35 2.06
C SER A 91 -2.03 5.86 0.92
N ILE A 92 -1.46 4.65 1.05
CA ILE A 92 -0.69 4.01 -0.05
C ILE A 92 -1.57 3.85 -1.30
N ALA A 93 -2.79 3.33 -1.16
CA ALA A 93 -3.67 3.08 -2.30
C ALA A 93 -4.25 4.36 -2.93
N LEU A 94 -4.31 5.45 -2.17
CA LEU A 94 -4.76 6.76 -2.66
C LEU A 94 -3.67 7.56 -3.35
N THR A 95 -2.40 7.17 -3.19
CA THR A 95 -1.26 7.86 -3.79
C THR A 95 -1.22 7.68 -5.30
N THR A 96 -1.05 8.77 -6.04
CA THR A 96 -1.05 8.78 -7.51
C THR A 96 0.28 9.16 -8.14
N ASP A 97 1.22 9.66 -7.34
CA ASP A 97 2.52 10.14 -7.76
C ASP A 97 3.57 9.88 -6.65
N ASP A 98 4.81 10.30 -6.88
CA ASP A 98 5.94 10.02 -5.98
C ASP A 98 6.11 11.07 -4.88
N THR A 99 5.18 12.02 -4.75
CA THR A 99 5.22 13.05 -3.71
C THR A 99 4.77 12.45 -2.38
N TYR A 100 5.50 12.79 -1.31
CA TYR A 100 5.15 12.32 0.02
C TYR A 100 3.89 13.02 0.54
N HIS A 101 2.83 12.23 0.74
CA HIS A 101 1.60 12.65 1.39
C HIS A 101 1.34 11.76 2.61
N PRO A 102 1.47 12.29 3.85
CA PRO A 102 1.36 11.47 5.06
C PRO A 102 -0.06 10.93 5.29
N ASP A 103 -1.09 11.70 4.96
CA ASP A 103 -2.49 11.31 5.03
C ASP A 103 -3.25 11.92 3.85
N LEU A 104 -3.83 11.07 3.01
CA LEU A 104 -4.67 11.45 1.86
C LEU A 104 -6.17 11.25 2.15
N LYS A 105 -6.51 10.79 3.35
CA LYS A 105 -7.90 10.53 3.74
C LYS A 105 -8.62 11.86 3.98
N GLN A 106 -9.90 11.88 3.64
CA GLN A 106 -10.79 13.03 3.80
C GLN A 106 -11.92 12.65 4.75
N ALA A 107 -12.23 13.55 5.67
CA ALA A 107 -13.30 13.36 6.64
C ALA A 107 -14.65 13.14 5.93
N GLY A 108 -15.44 12.17 6.40
CA GLY A 108 -16.74 11.83 5.83
C GLY A 108 -16.68 10.89 4.61
N HIS A 109 -15.50 10.44 4.19
CA HIS A 109 -15.35 9.45 3.12
C HIS A 109 -15.12 8.05 3.68
N PHE A 110 -15.71 7.06 3.02
CA PHE A 110 -15.46 5.65 3.28
C PHE A 110 -14.58 5.06 2.18
N TYR A 111 -13.46 4.46 2.56
CA TYR A 111 -12.47 3.90 1.63
C TYR A 111 -12.61 2.39 1.56
N MET A 112 -12.76 1.86 0.35
CA MET A 112 -12.96 0.43 0.10
C MET A 112 -11.87 -0.11 -0.81
N PHE A 113 -11.29 -1.25 -0.43
CA PHE A 113 -10.37 -2.00 -1.28
C PHE A 113 -11.15 -3.01 -2.11
N ASN A 114 -11.03 -2.94 -3.44
CA ASN A 114 -11.52 -4.00 -4.30
C ASN A 114 -10.48 -5.12 -4.39
N ILE A 115 -10.67 -6.15 -3.59
CA ILE A 115 -9.78 -7.32 -3.54
C ILE A 115 -10.16 -8.44 -4.53
N ARG A 116 -11.22 -8.28 -5.35
CA ARG A 116 -11.72 -9.36 -6.25
C ARG A 116 -11.65 -9.02 -7.73
N SER A 117 -11.18 -7.85 -8.13
CA SER A 117 -11.08 -7.49 -9.56
C SER A 117 -9.77 -6.79 -9.88
N PRO A 118 -8.91 -7.39 -10.74
CA PRO A 118 -7.64 -6.79 -11.16
C PRO A 118 -7.80 -5.56 -12.09
N ALA A 119 -9.03 -5.18 -12.43
CA ALA A 119 -9.34 -4.21 -13.49
C ALA A 119 -9.68 -2.79 -12.99
N PHE A 120 -9.76 -2.52 -11.68
CA PHE A 120 -10.25 -1.23 -11.19
C PHE A 120 -9.13 -0.31 -10.71
N PHE A 121 -8.39 0.26 -11.66
CA PHE A 121 -7.67 1.52 -11.45
C PHE A 121 -8.36 2.60 -12.27
N ARG A 122 -9.48 3.13 -11.76
CA ARG A 122 -9.86 4.53 -11.96
C ARG A 122 -11.04 4.91 -11.08
N ARG A 123 -10.84 6.02 -10.36
CA ARG A 123 -11.78 6.74 -9.49
C ARG A 123 -12.09 6.04 -8.17
N SER A 124 -11.54 6.63 -7.11
CA SER A 124 -12.06 6.62 -5.76
C SER A 124 -13.59 6.53 -5.80
N VAL A 125 -14.14 5.42 -5.34
CA VAL A 125 -15.57 5.34 -5.05
C VAL A 125 -15.77 6.19 -3.80
N CYS A 126 -16.05 7.47 -4.02
CA CYS A 126 -16.55 8.35 -2.99
C CYS A 126 -18.01 7.93 -2.75
N ILE A 127 -18.24 6.97 -1.86
CA ILE A 127 -19.56 6.83 -1.26
C ILE A 127 -19.68 8.02 -0.33
N THR A 128 -20.39 9.04 -0.80
CA THR A 128 -20.96 10.06 0.08
C THR A 128 -21.82 9.30 1.08
N VAL A 129 -21.28 9.07 2.28
CA VAL A 129 -22.07 8.54 3.39
C VAL A 129 -23.21 9.53 3.57
N TRP A 130 -24.42 9.03 3.33
CA TRP A 130 -25.67 9.76 3.49
C TRP A 130 -25.67 10.41 4.89
N ARG A 131 -25.37 11.71 4.96
CA ARG A 131 -25.91 12.52 6.06
C ARG A 131 -27.42 12.40 5.93
N LYS A 132 -28.11 11.94 6.98
CA LYS A 132 -29.52 12.29 7.17
C LYS A 132 -29.59 13.82 7.24
N SER A 133 -29.74 14.45 6.08
CA SER A 133 -29.89 15.88 5.91
C SER A 133 -30.98 16.03 4.87
N THR A 134 -32.10 16.62 5.30
CA THR A 134 -33.35 16.83 4.56
C THR A 134 -33.24 17.79 3.36
N ALA A 135 -32.04 17.98 2.81
CA ALA A 135 -31.79 18.89 1.69
C ALA A 135 -31.21 18.14 0.49
N ARG A 136 -31.93 18.16 -0.64
CA ARG A 136 -31.51 17.60 -1.94
C ARG A 136 -30.16 18.20 -2.37
N PRO A 137 -29.10 17.40 -2.64
CA PRO A 137 -27.93 17.92 -3.33
C PRO A 137 -28.17 17.96 -4.84
N ARG A 138 -27.90 19.11 -5.47
CA ARG A 138 -27.78 19.23 -6.93
C ARG A 138 -26.47 18.59 -7.40
N PRO A 139 -26.46 17.74 -8.44
CA PRO A 139 -25.22 17.18 -8.96
C PRO A 139 -24.41 18.28 -9.66
N ARG A 140 -23.18 18.53 -9.19
CA ARG A 140 -22.18 19.27 -9.97
C ARG A 140 -21.48 18.28 -10.91
N ARG A 141 -21.58 18.55 -12.21
CA ARG A 141 -20.87 17.85 -13.28
C ARG A 141 -19.41 18.33 -13.27
N CYS A 142 -18.44 17.42 -13.13
CA CYS A 142 -17.03 17.75 -13.38
C CYS A 142 -16.74 17.75 -14.89
N SER A 143 -16.64 18.94 -15.48
CA SER A 143 -15.92 19.28 -16.73
C SER A 143 -14.41 19.43 -16.37
N THR A 144 -13.37 19.07 -17.14
CA THR A 144 -13.11 18.76 -18.57
C THR A 144 -11.68 18.12 -18.67
N PRO A 145 -11.15 17.73 -19.87
CA PRO A 145 -10.12 16.69 -20.08
C PRO A 145 -8.69 17.16 -20.47
N GLY A 146 -7.72 16.23 -20.47
CA GLY A 146 -6.37 16.32 -21.09
C GLY A 146 -5.28 15.65 -20.23
N SER A 147 -4.18 15.04 -20.68
CA SER A 147 -3.64 14.45 -21.93
C SER A 147 -2.49 13.50 -21.46
N PRO A 148 -1.98 12.53 -22.24
CA PRO A 148 -1.06 11.49 -21.76
C PRO A 148 0.40 11.97 -21.77
N ILE A 149 1.08 11.96 -20.61
CA ILE A 149 2.52 12.22 -20.54
C ILE A 149 3.26 10.89 -20.33
N MET A 150 3.88 10.50 -21.44
CA MET A 150 5.01 9.60 -21.63
C MET A 150 6.24 10.10 -20.84
N MET A 151 7.25 9.23 -20.65
CA MET A 151 8.58 9.50 -20.00
C MET A 151 8.60 9.32 -18.47
N ARG A 152 9.61 8.72 -17.83
CA ARG A 152 10.91 8.20 -18.28
C ARG A 152 11.53 7.45 -17.10
N TRP A 153 11.80 6.16 -17.27
CA TRP A 153 12.64 5.39 -16.36
C TRP A 153 14.08 5.87 -16.55
N MET A 154 14.57 6.73 -15.67
CA MET A 154 16.00 7.01 -15.61
C MET A 154 16.36 7.52 -14.21
N TRP A 155 17.01 6.63 -13.46
CA TRP A 155 17.97 6.88 -12.37
C TRP A 155 17.45 7.66 -11.16
N TRP A 156 17.45 7.00 -10.00
CA TRP A 156 18.13 7.54 -8.80
C TRP A 156 18.36 6.42 -7.78
N ILE A 157 19.62 5.97 -7.71
CA ILE A 157 20.23 5.40 -6.53
C ILE A 157 20.81 6.60 -5.77
N PRO A 158 20.40 6.93 -4.53
CA PRO A 158 21.21 7.80 -3.70
C PRO A 158 22.36 6.97 -3.16
N ALA A 159 23.54 7.26 -3.68
CA ALA A 159 24.82 6.89 -3.09
C ALA A 159 24.89 7.36 -1.64
N TRP A 160 25.05 6.44 -0.70
CA TRP A 160 25.60 6.76 0.61
C TRP A 160 27.00 6.15 0.69
N LYS A 161 27.98 7.07 0.61
CA LYS A 161 29.40 6.87 0.87
C LYS A 161 29.61 6.76 2.38
N ILE A 162 30.49 5.82 2.75
CA ILE A 162 31.39 5.74 3.92
C ILE A 162 30.72 5.95 5.29
#